data_AF-A0AA38IBQ3-F1
#
_entry.id   AF-A0AA38IBQ3-F1
#
_cell.length_a   1.000
_cell.length_b   1.000
_cell.length_c   1.000
_cell.angle_alpha   90.00
_cell.angle_beta   90.00
_cell.angle_gamma   90.00
#
_symmetry.space_group_name_H-M   'P 1'
#
loop_
_entity.id
_entity.type
_entity.pdbx_description
1 polymer ?
#
loop_
_entity_poly.entity_id
_entity_poly.type
_entity_poly.pdbx_seq_one_letter_code
_entity_poly.pdbx_strand_id
1 'polypeptide(L)'
;MEDVFKLAFMTIAISQMYSPPDNQIVLIDMEGITLMHLTCIKLTVLKNFIDFLQDAIPLRITKIHFFNVNYVAEKAIAISKLFMKKQLVETMEIHPTSMKIEEFHQKWIPATHLPKEYGGDLPSYIELNDKSNQYFRKLKPFFEAEEKLVADCDLSYLPK
;
A
#
# COMPACT_ATOMS: atom_id res chain seq x y z
N MET A 1 -7.31 -7.49 10.64
CA MET A 1 -6.38 -6.37 10.34
C MET A 1 -4.99 -6.87 10.01
N GLU A 2 -4.44 -7.85 10.74
CA GLU A 2 -3.19 -8.49 10.35
C GLU A 2 -3.25 -9.06 8.92
N ASP A 3 -4.35 -9.71 8.56
CA ASP A 3 -4.58 -10.21 7.20
C ASP A 3 -4.60 -9.12 6.13
N VAL A 4 -4.99 -7.89 6.48
CA VAL A 4 -5.00 -6.75 5.54
C VAL A 4 -3.56 -6.36 5.20
N PHE A 5 -2.68 -6.32 6.19
CA PHE A 5 -1.26 -6.05 5.97
C PHE A 5 -0.55 -7.20 5.27
N LYS A 6 -0.89 -8.46 5.59
CA LYS A 6 -0.43 -9.63 4.82
C LYS A 6 -0.82 -9.51 3.35
N LEU A 7 -2.09 -9.20 3.06
CA LEU A 7 -2.57 -9.00 1.69
C LEU A 7 -1.81 -7.86 0.99
N ALA A 8 -1.55 -6.74 1.69
CA ALA A 8 -0.76 -5.64 1.15
C ALA A 8 0.67 -6.08 0.76
N PHE A 9 1.36 -6.83 1.62
CA PHE A 9 2.68 -7.38 1.30
C PHE A 9 2.65 -8.33 0.12
N MET A 10 1.68 -9.25 0.11
CA MET A 10 1.52 -10.19 -1.00
C MET A 10 1.24 -9.44 -2.32
N THR A 11 0.49 -8.33 -2.29
CA THR A 11 0.22 -7.49 -3.48
C THR A 11 1.49 -6.84 -4.00
N ILE A 12 2.31 -6.28 -3.09
CA ILE A 12 3.61 -5.69 -3.42
C ILE A 12 4.55 -6.75 -4.01
N ALA A 13 4.61 -7.93 -3.39
CA ALA A 13 5.43 -9.05 -3.87
C ALA A 13 5.04 -9.48 -5.30
N ILE A 14 3.74 -9.58 -5.59
CA ILE A 14 3.25 -9.88 -6.95
C ILE A 14 3.75 -8.84 -7.96
N SER A 15 3.63 -7.55 -7.62
CA SER A 15 4.11 -6.45 -8.47
C SER A 15 5.61 -6.62 -8.79
N GLN A 16 6.42 -6.93 -7.77
CA GLN A 16 7.86 -7.12 -7.92
C GLN A 16 8.23 -8.36 -8.73
N MET A 17 7.49 -9.48 -8.61
CA MET A 17 7.81 -10.73 -9.30
C MET A 17 7.52 -10.69 -10.80
N TYR A 18 6.42 -10.06 -11.22
CA TYR A 18 6.00 -10.08 -12.62
C TYR A 18 6.51 -8.90 -13.43
N SER A 19 6.69 -7.74 -12.80
CA SER A 19 7.11 -6.52 -13.49
C SER A 19 7.79 -5.58 -12.48
N PRO A 20 9.02 -5.89 -12.04
CA PRO A 20 9.71 -5.11 -11.01
C PRO A 20 9.83 -3.66 -11.47
N PRO A 21 9.16 -2.72 -10.79
CA PRO A 21 9.17 -1.33 -11.22
C PRO A 21 10.40 -0.61 -10.64
N ASP A 22 10.95 0.35 -11.38
CA ASP A 22 12.02 1.22 -10.87
C ASP A 22 11.57 2.03 -9.65
N ASN A 23 10.29 2.40 -9.62
CA ASN A 23 9.66 3.20 -8.58
C ASN A 23 8.20 2.80 -8.43
N GLN A 24 7.65 2.92 -7.21
CA GLN A 24 6.24 2.64 -6.96
C GLN A 24 5.51 3.86 -6.38
N ILE A 25 4.34 4.14 -6.96
CA ILE A 25 3.36 5.07 -6.42
C ILE A 25 2.19 4.25 -5.85
N VAL A 26 1.77 4.56 -4.63
CA VAL A 26 0.68 3.85 -3.94
C VAL A 26 -0.52 4.77 -3.82
N LEU A 27 -1.70 4.29 -4.21
CA LEU A 27 -2.97 4.98 -4.01
C LEU A 27 -3.76 4.21 -2.96
N ILE A 28 -4.25 4.92 -1.94
CA ILE A 28 -5.05 4.39 -0.86
C ILE A 28 -6.37 5.14 -0.84
N ASP A 29 -7.44 4.44 -1.23
CA ASP A 29 -8.78 4.98 -1.14
C ASP A 29 -9.32 4.84 0.28
N MET A 30 -9.68 5.97 0.89
CA MET A 30 -10.21 6.03 2.26
C MET A 30 -11.73 6.17 2.28
N GLU A 31 -12.40 6.05 1.13
CA GLU A 31 -13.87 6.07 1.06
C GLU A 31 -14.47 4.97 1.95
N GLY A 32 -15.52 5.33 2.70
CA GLY A 32 -16.20 4.40 3.60
C GLY A 32 -15.48 4.12 4.92
N ILE A 33 -14.36 4.77 5.24
CA ILE A 33 -13.74 4.61 6.56
C ILE A 33 -14.65 5.16 7.67
N THR A 34 -14.80 4.37 8.74
CA THR A 34 -15.62 4.69 9.91
C THR A 34 -14.79 4.62 11.20
N LEU A 35 -15.31 5.20 12.28
CA LEU A 35 -14.68 5.12 13.60
C LEU A 35 -14.47 3.66 14.05
N MET A 36 -15.34 2.74 13.64
CA MET A 36 -15.22 1.32 13.97
C MET A 36 -13.92 0.73 13.38
N HIS A 37 -13.53 1.14 12.17
CA HIS A 37 -12.26 0.71 11.57
C HIS A 37 -11.06 1.17 12.39
N LEU A 38 -11.11 2.36 13.03
CA LEU A 38 -10.03 2.82 13.90
C LEU A 38 -9.83 1.90 15.11
N THR A 39 -10.93 1.38 15.68
CA THR A 39 -10.86 0.46 16.83
C THR A 39 -10.23 -0.89 16.46
N CYS A 40 -10.25 -1.27 15.18
CA CYS A 40 -9.59 -2.46 14.69
C CYS A 40 -8.07 -2.27 14.52
N ILE A 41 -7.55 -1.04 14.66
CA ILE A 41 -6.13 -0.71 14.51
C ILE A 41 -5.32 -1.21 15.70
N LYS A 42 -4.61 -2.32 15.50
CA LYS A 42 -3.58 -2.80 16.42
C LYS A 42 -2.28 -2.02 16.17
N LEU A 43 -1.92 -1.12 17.08
CA LEU A 43 -0.75 -0.24 16.94
C LEU A 43 0.56 -1.02 16.71
N THR A 44 0.75 -2.16 17.38
CA THR A 44 1.95 -2.99 17.19
C THR A 44 2.06 -3.52 15.76
N VAL A 45 0.95 -3.97 15.17
CA VAL A 45 0.93 -4.48 13.79
C VAL A 45 1.17 -3.32 12.81
N LEU A 46 0.53 -2.17 13.04
CA LEU A 46 0.73 -0.96 12.23
C LEU A 46 2.19 -0.49 12.28
N LYS A 47 2.81 -0.47 13.46
CA LYS A 47 4.22 -0.11 13.63
C LYS A 47 5.12 -1.06 12.83
N ASN A 48 4.93 -2.38 12.97
CA ASN A 48 5.73 -3.37 12.24
C ASN A 48 5.57 -3.20 10.72
N PHE A 49 4.35 -2.90 10.26
CA PHE A 49 4.09 -2.62 8.85
C PHE A 49 4.84 -1.38 8.35
N ILE A 50 4.82 -0.29 9.11
CA ILE A 50 5.51 0.96 8.75
C ILE A 50 7.03 0.77 8.80
N ASP A 51 7.55 0.08 9.81
CA ASP A 51 8.98 -0.24 9.90
C ASP A 51 9.43 -1.05 8.67
N PHE A 52 8.66 -2.05 8.25
CA PHE A 52 8.94 -2.78 7.02
C PHE A 52 8.94 -1.87 5.79
N LEU A 53 7.91 -1.02 5.63
CA LEU A 53 7.79 -0.12 4.48
C LEU A 53 8.92 0.91 4.37
N GLN A 54 9.46 1.39 5.49
CA GLN A 54 10.47 2.44 5.48
C GLN A 54 11.91 1.92 5.55
N ASP A 55 12.14 0.72 6.10
CA ASP A 55 13.48 0.19 6.38
C ASP A 55 13.82 -1.14 5.73
N ALA A 56 12.83 -1.97 5.38
CA ALA A 56 13.08 -3.35 4.94
C ALA A 56 12.62 -3.66 3.52
N ILE A 57 11.67 -2.91 2.97
CA ILE A 57 11.16 -3.19 1.63
C ILE A 57 12.24 -2.89 0.56
N PRO A 58 12.54 -3.85 -0.34
CA PRO A 58 13.49 -3.63 -1.44
C PRO A 58 12.82 -2.89 -2.60
N LEU A 59 12.14 -1.79 -2.30
CA LEU A 59 11.34 -1.01 -3.25
C LEU A 59 11.41 0.47 -2.91
N ARG A 60 11.61 1.30 -3.93
CA ARG A 60 11.52 2.75 -3.76
C ARG A 60 10.07 3.21 -3.92
N ILE A 61 9.41 3.47 -2.79
CA ILE A 61 8.12 4.16 -2.78
C ILE A 61 8.37 5.65 -3.00
N THR A 62 7.89 6.21 -4.11
CA THR A 62 8.10 7.63 -4.45
C THR A 62 6.99 8.52 -3.93
N LYS A 63 5.74 8.05 -3.98
CA LYS A 63 4.57 8.76 -3.48
C LYS A 63 3.51 7.83 -2.90
N ILE A 64 2.81 8.29 -1.86
CA ILE A 64 1.63 7.64 -1.29
C ILE A 64 0.48 8.65 -1.29
N HIS A 65 -0.54 8.39 -2.11
CA HIS A 65 -1.70 9.26 -2.24
C HIS A 65 -2.89 8.68 -1.47
N PHE A 66 -3.45 9.45 -0.54
CA PHE A 66 -4.67 9.10 0.19
C PHE A 66 -5.85 9.82 -0.45
N PHE A 67 -6.81 9.08 -0.98
CA PHE A 67 -8.01 9.60 -1.64
C PHE A 67 -9.21 9.57 -0.71
N ASN A 68 -10.23 10.38 -1.01
CA ASN A 68 -11.51 10.39 -0.28
C ASN A 68 -11.34 10.58 1.23
N VAL A 69 -10.36 11.39 1.64
CA VAL A 69 -10.01 11.58 3.05
C VAL A 69 -11.09 12.42 3.74
N ASN A 70 -11.82 11.77 4.64
CA ASN A 70 -12.76 12.40 5.57
C ASN A 70 -12.11 12.63 6.96
N TYR A 71 -12.85 13.21 7.90
CA TYR A 71 -12.36 13.47 9.27
C TYR A 71 -11.81 12.21 9.98
N VAL A 72 -12.41 11.05 9.77
CA VAL A 72 -11.96 9.80 10.38
C VAL A 72 -10.66 9.30 9.71
N ALA A 73 -10.56 9.42 8.38
CA ALA A 73 -9.36 9.10 7.61
C ALA A 73 -8.16 9.93 8.08
N GLU A 74 -8.36 11.24 8.34
CA GLU A 74 -7.31 12.10 8.88
C GLU A 74 -6.77 11.58 10.21
N LYS A 75 -7.63 11.06 11.09
CA LYS A 75 -7.19 10.46 12.36
C LYS A 75 -6.41 9.17 12.14
N ALA A 76 -6.85 8.30 11.21
CA ALA A 76 -6.10 7.11 10.85
C ALA A 76 -4.69 7.46 10.35
N ILE A 77 -4.59 8.46 9.47
CA ILE A 77 -3.33 8.97 8.93
C ILE A 77 -2.46 9.60 10.03
N ALA A 78 -3.06 10.33 10.97
CA ALA A 78 -2.33 10.91 12.09
C ALA A 78 -1.74 9.82 13.02
N ILE A 79 -2.49 8.75 13.28
CA ILE A 79 -2.02 7.60 14.06
C ILE A 79 -0.85 6.90 13.35
N SER A 80 -0.94 6.69 12.03
CA SER A 80 0.12 6.04 11.28
C SER A 80 1.41 6.87 11.25
N LYS A 81 1.29 8.20 11.10
CA LYS A 81 2.43 9.13 11.14
C LYS A 81 3.28 9.06 12.42
N LEU A 82 2.73 8.57 13.54
CA LEU A 82 3.49 8.42 14.79
C LEU A 82 4.67 7.45 14.68
N PHE A 83 4.64 6.52 13.72
CA PHE A 83 5.68 5.53 13.51
C PHE A 83 6.52 5.80 12.25
N MET A 84 6.13 6.81 11.45
CA MET A 84 6.78 7.11 10.18
C MET A 84 8.00 8.00 10.37
N LYS A 85 9.09 7.69 9.67
CA LYS A 85 10.23 8.60 9.52
C LYS A 85 9.85 9.79 8.64
N LYS A 86 10.55 10.92 8.82
CA LYS A 86 10.35 12.15 8.05
C LYS A 86 10.31 11.91 6.54
N GLN A 87 11.25 11.10 6.03
CA GLN A 87 11.32 10.76 4.61
C GLN A 87 10.03 10.10 4.10
N LEU A 88 9.45 9.15 4.83
CA LEU A 88 8.20 8.51 4.44
C LEU A 88 7.03 9.50 4.49
N VAL A 89 6.96 10.33 5.52
CA VAL A 89 5.92 11.38 5.64
C VAL A 89 5.96 12.35 4.45
N GLU A 90 7.14 12.72 3.97
CA GLU A 90 7.33 13.63 2.82
C GLU A 90 6.89 13.02 1.48
N THR A 91 6.74 11.69 1.39
CA THR A 91 6.17 11.03 0.20
C THR A 91 4.64 11.05 0.17
N MET A 92 3.98 11.43 1.28
CA MET A 92 2.53 11.37 1.39
C MET A 92 1.85 12.60 0.78
N GLU A 93 0.76 12.38 0.07
CA GLU A 93 -0.13 13.41 -0.45
C GLU A 93 -1.57 13.07 -0.04
N ILE A 94 -2.26 14.01 0.58
CA ILE A 94 -3.60 13.81 1.13
C ILE A 94 -4.61 14.55 0.24
N HIS A 95 -5.57 13.81 -0.28
CA HIS A 95 -6.60 14.31 -1.21
C HIS A 95 -7.97 14.21 -0.52
N PRO A 96 -8.61 15.34 -0.18
CA PRO A 96 -9.93 15.33 0.44
C PRO A 96 -10.99 14.86 -0.56
N THR A 97 -12.13 14.37 -0.08
CA THR A 97 -13.26 13.93 -0.92
C THR A 97 -13.77 15.01 -1.88
N SER A 98 -13.57 16.29 -1.56
CA SER A 98 -13.98 17.41 -2.40
C SER A 98 -12.99 17.75 -3.53
N MET A 99 -11.86 17.05 -3.63
CA MET A 99 -10.85 17.30 -4.66
C MET A 99 -11.40 16.94 -6.05
N LYS A 100 -11.06 17.76 -7.05
CA LYS A 100 -11.29 17.43 -8.45
C LYS A 100 -10.22 16.48 -8.96
N ILE A 101 -10.62 15.35 -9.52
CA ILE A 101 -9.70 14.31 -9.98
C ILE A 101 -8.79 14.80 -11.13
N GLU A 102 -9.23 15.78 -11.90
CA GLU A 102 -8.44 16.39 -12.98
C GLU A 102 -7.19 17.09 -12.45
N GLU A 103 -7.26 17.72 -11.27
CA GLU A 103 -6.12 18.36 -10.61
C GLU A 103 -5.08 17.31 -10.19
N PHE A 104 -5.54 16.14 -9.75
CA PHE A 104 -4.66 15.01 -9.46
C PHE A 104 -3.95 14.53 -10.72
N HIS A 105 -4.68 14.37 -11.83
CA HIS A 105 -4.11 13.89 -13.08
C HIS A 105 -3.06 14.82 -13.68
N GLN A 106 -3.28 16.13 -13.57
CA GLN A 106 -2.33 17.13 -14.05
C GLN A 106 -1.03 17.14 -13.24
N LYS A 107 -1.11 16.89 -11.93
CA LYS A 107 0.02 17.04 -11.02
C LYS A 107 0.81 15.75 -10.80
N TRP A 108 0.15 14.60 -10.78
CA TRP A 108 0.74 13.36 -10.26
C TRP A 108 0.74 12.21 -11.27
N ILE A 109 -0.44 11.78 -11.72
CA ILE A 109 -0.56 10.56 -12.55
C ILE A 109 -1.56 10.78 -13.68
N PRO A 110 -1.14 10.66 -14.97
CA PRO A 110 -2.05 10.80 -16.10
C PRO A 110 -3.21 9.80 -16.04
N ALA A 111 -4.39 10.22 -16.51
CA ALA A 111 -5.61 9.40 -16.57
C ALA A 111 -5.40 8.03 -17.23
N THR A 112 -4.51 7.94 -18.22
CA THR A 112 -4.16 6.70 -18.92
C THR A 112 -3.61 5.58 -18.02
N HIS A 113 -3.21 5.89 -16.78
CA HIS A 113 -2.62 4.95 -15.82
C HIS A 113 -3.54 4.64 -14.64
N LEU A 114 -4.79 5.15 -14.63
CA LEU A 114 -5.73 4.91 -13.55
C LEU A 114 -6.99 4.16 -14.02
N PRO A 115 -7.66 3.41 -13.13
CA PRO A 115 -8.98 2.82 -13.38
C PRO A 115 -10.06 3.88 -13.65
N LYS A 116 -11.15 3.46 -14.29
CA LYS A 116 -12.31 4.33 -14.63
C LYS A 116 -12.88 5.05 -13.42
N GLU A 117 -12.94 4.39 -12.26
CA GLU A 117 -13.49 4.94 -11.03
C GLU A 117 -12.67 6.13 -10.50
N TYR A 118 -11.40 6.23 -10.90
CA TYR A 118 -10.51 7.35 -10.59
C TYR A 118 -10.29 8.26 -11.81
N GLY A 119 -11.27 8.35 -12.72
CA GLY A 119 -11.21 9.23 -13.89
C GLY A 119 -10.26 8.80 -14.99
N GLY A 120 -9.80 7.54 -14.97
CA GLY A 120 -8.79 7.03 -15.90
C GLY A 120 -9.30 6.14 -17.03
N ASP A 121 -8.38 5.70 -17.88
CA ASP A 121 -8.67 4.93 -19.09
C ASP A 121 -8.48 3.40 -18.93
N LEU A 122 -7.94 2.94 -17.80
CA LEU A 122 -7.73 1.52 -17.55
C LEU A 122 -9.06 0.79 -17.30
N PRO A 123 -9.09 -0.56 -17.34
CA PRO A 123 -10.24 -1.34 -16.88
C PRO A 123 -10.68 -0.94 -15.46
N SER A 124 -11.93 -1.27 -15.12
CA SER A 124 -12.47 -0.98 -13.79
C SER A 124 -11.60 -1.62 -12.69
N TYR A 125 -11.63 -1.06 -11.48
CA TYR A 125 -10.90 -1.68 -10.36
C TYR A 125 -11.39 -3.12 -10.09
N ILE A 126 -12.65 -3.44 -10.39
CA ILE A 126 -13.21 -4.80 -10.26
C ILE A 126 -12.49 -5.75 -11.23
N GLU A 127 -12.40 -5.38 -12.51
CA GLU A 127 -11.70 -6.18 -13.51
C GLU A 127 -10.20 -6.32 -13.21
N LEU A 128 -9.57 -5.26 -12.70
CA LEU A 128 -8.18 -5.28 -12.28
C LEU A 128 -7.96 -6.16 -11.05
N ASN A 129 -8.86 -6.09 -10.07
CA ASN A 129 -8.85 -6.93 -8.89
C ASN A 129 -9.03 -8.41 -9.26
N ASP A 130 -9.91 -8.73 -10.21
CA ASP A 130 -10.09 -10.10 -10.69
C ASP A 130 -8.82 -10.64 -11.37
N LYS A 131 -8.11 -9.81 -12.14
CA LYS A 131 -6.79 -10.16 -12.69
C LYS A 131 -5.75 -10.36 -11.58
N SER A 132 -5.69 -9.46 -10.58
CA SER A 132 -4.82 -9.60 -9.41
C SER A 132 -5.09 -10.90 -8.65
N ASN A 133 -6.35 -11.26 -8.44
CA ASN A 133 -6.77 -12.51 -7.82
C ASN A 133 -6.28 -13.75 -8.56
N GLN A 134 -6.14 -13.70 -9.88
CA GLN A 134 -5.51 -14.80 -10.63
C GLN A 134 -4.03 -14.96 -10.30
N TYR A 135 -3.28 -13.86 -10.10
CA TYR A 135 -1.89 -13.93 -9.67
C TYR A 135 -1.76 -14.48 -8.26
N PHE A 136 -2.60 -14.04 -7.31
CA PHE A 136 -2.64 -14.61 -5.96
C PHE A 136 -2.86 -16.12 -5.97
N ARG A 137 -3.82 -16.60 -6.79
CA ARG A 137 -4.09 -18.04 -6.92
C ARG A 137 -2.90 -18.81 -7.52
N LYS A 138 -2.24 -18.23 -8.53
CA LYS A 138 -1.05 -18.83 -9.16
C LYS A 138 0.15 -18.90 -8.20
N LEU A 139 0.34 -17.87 -7.39
CA LEU A 139 1.45 -17.77 -6.44
C LEU A 139 1.13 -18.32 -5.05
N LYS A 140 -0.04 -18.93 -4.85
CA LYS A 140 -0.41 -19.59 -3.59
C LYS A 140 0.71 -20.50 -3.05
N PRO A 141 1.34 -21.40 -3.84
CA PRO A 141 2.42 -22.24 -3.34
C PRO A 141 3.65 -21.45 -2.86
N PHE A 142 3.93 -20.31 -3.51
CA PHE A 142 5.02 -19.42 -3.09
C PHE A 142 4.73 -18.80 -1.72
N PHE A 143 3.54 -18.24 -1.53
CA PHE A 143 3.16 -17.65 -0.25
C PHE A 143 3.05 -18.67 0.89
N GLU A 144 2.59 -19.89 0.60
CA GLU A 144 2.58 -21.00 1.58
C GLU A 144 3.99 -21.46 1.96
N ALA A 145 4.97 -21.33 1.06
CA ALA A 145 6.37 -21.61 1.36
C ALA A 145 7.00 -20.46 2.14
N GLU A 146 6.72 -19.21 1.77
CA GLU A 146 7.19 -18.01 2.45
C GLU A 146 6.71 -17.96 3.92
N GLU A 147 5.45 -18.30 4.20
CA GLU A 147 4.92 -18.32 5.57
C GLU A 147 5.58 -19.39 6.47
N LYS A 148 6.20 -20.42 5.87
CA LYS A 148 6.97 -21.44 6.61
C LYS A 148 8.41 -21.03 6.86
N LEU A 149 8.89 -19.95 6.22
CA LEU A 149 10.20 -19.41 6.51
C LEU A 149 10.15 -18.81 7.92
N VAL A 150 10.64 -19.57 8.89
CA VAL A 150 11.00 -19.01 10.18
C VAL A 150 12.18 -18.08 9.91
N ALA A 151 12.09 -16.85 10.38
CA ALA A 151 13.23 -15.94 10.42
C ALA A 151 14.27 -16.51 11.39
N ASP A 152 15.02 -17.53 10.97
CA ASP A 152 16.32 -17.84 11.55
C ASP A 152 17.24 -16.70 11.11
N CYS A 153 17.13 -15.58 11.82
CA CYS A 153 18.09 -14.49 11.78
C CYS A 153 19.36 -14.94 12.49
N ASP A 154 20.00 -16.00 12.00
CA ASP A 154 21.43 -16.17 12.22
C ASP A 154 22.15 -15.19 11.28
N LEU A 155 22.26 -13.94 11.72
CA LEU A 155 22.95 -12.86 11.01
C LEU A 155 24.48 -13.06 10.98
N SER A 156 25.00 -14.21 11.46
CA SER A 156 26.43 -14.52 11.41
C SER A 156 27.00 -14.67 10.00
N TYR A 157 26.14 -14.83 8.98
CA TYR A 157 26.54 -14.97 7.57
C TYR A 157 26.65 -13.64 6.80
N LEU A 158 26.26 -12.50 7.37
CA LEU A 158 26.49 -11.20 6.71
C LEU A 158 27.92 -10.71 6.97
N PRO A 159 28.67 -10.32 5.92
CA PRO A 159 30.02 -9.79 6.10
C PRO A 159 29.97 -8.49 6.91
N LYS A 160 30.81 -8.41 7.95
CA LYS A 160 31.01 -7.22 8.79
C LYS A 160 31.62 -6.06 8.02
#